data_AF-A0AAJ2NSN2-F1
#
_entry.id   AF-A0AAJ2NSN2-F1
#
_cell.length_a   1.000
_cell.length_b   1.000
_cell.length_c   1.000
_cell.angle_alpha   90.00
_cell.angle_beta   90.00
_cell.angle_gamma   90.00
#
_symmetry.space_group_name_H-M   'P 1'
#
loop_
_entity.id
_entity.type
_entity.pdbx_description
1 polymer ?
#
loop_
_entity_poly.entity_id
_entity_poly.type
_entity_poly.pdbx_seq_one_letter_code
_entity_poly.pdbx_strand_id
1 'polypeptide(L)'
;RKIIGEEFIRVFEEEGQKIKSVDFLAQGTIYPDVIESGLGDSAVIKSHHNVGGLPDFVDFKEIIEPLRMLFKDEVRELGRELGLAD
;
A
#
# COMPACT_ATOMS: atom_id res chain seq x y z
N ARG A 1 -16.22 -1.67 -8.50
CA ARG A 1 -14.98 -1.74 -7.68
C ARG A 1 -14.31 -3.10 -7.77
N LYS A 2 -15.03 -4.24 -7.65
CA LYS A 2 -14.44 -5.60 -7.71
C LYS A 2 -13.60 -5.89 -8.98
N ILE A 3 -14.15 -5.67 -10.17
CA ILE A 3 -13.46 -5.99 -11.45
C ILE A 3 -12.16 -5.21 -11.62
N ILE A 4 -12.20 -3.88 -11.46
CA ILE A 4 -11.01 -3.02 -11.60
C ILE A 4 -9.94 -3.42 -10.59
N GLY A 5 -10.37 -3.74 -9.38
CA GLY A 5 -9.47 -4.21 -8.37
C GLY A 5 -8.78 -5.50 -8.77
N GLU A 6 -9.57 -6.51 -9.08
CA GLU A 6 -9.07 -7.85 -9.42
C GLU A 6 -8.07 -7.79 -10.57
N GLU A 7 -8.36 -6.96 -11.58
CA GLU A 7 -7.44 -6.67 -12.67
C GLU A 7 -6.11 -6.06 -12.19
N PHE A 8 -6.17 -5.08 -11.27
CA PHE A 8 -4.97 -4.47 -10.71
C PHE A 8 -4.09 -5.49 -9.98
N ILE A 9 -4.69 -6.35 -9.15
CA ILE A 9 -3.94 -7.37 -8.41
C ILE A 9 -3.30 -8.36 -9.39
N ARG A 10 -4.04 -8.83 -10.40
CA ARG A 10 -3.50 -9.76 -11.40
C ARG A 10 -2.34 -9.16 -12.19
N VAL A 11 -2.43 -7.89 -12.60
CA VAL A 11 -1.31 -7.23 -13.32
C VAL A 11 -0.13 -7.00 -12.38
N PHE A 12 -0.37 -6.58 -11.15
CA PHE A 12 0.68 -6.37 -10.14
C PHE A 12 1.47 -7.67 -9.86
N GLU A 13 0.74 -8.76 -9.72
CA GLU A 13 1.22 -10.13 -9.64
C GLU A 13 2.10 -10.54 -10.82
N GLU A 14 1.58 -10.41 -12.04
CA GLU A 14 2.28 -10.76 -13.28
C GLU A 14 3.60 -9.99 -13.42
N GLU A 15 3.63 -8.71 -13.02
CA GLU A 15 4.87 -7.92 -13.00
C GLU A 15 5.80 -8.33 -11.85
N GLY A 16 5.26 -8.65 -10.68
CA GLY A 16 6.02 -9.11 -9.51
C GLY A 16 6.80 -10.40 -9.80
N GLN A 17 6.19 -11.36 -10.50
CA GLN A 17 6.85 -12.62 -10.88
C GLN A 17 8.06 -12.44 -11.81
N LYS A 18 8.13 -11.34 -12.55
CA LYS A 18 9.29 -11.01 -13.40
C LYS A 18 10.50 -10.58 -12.58
N ILE A 19 10.28 -10.20 -11.32
CA ILE A 19 11.31 -9.77 -10.38
C ILE A 19 11.66 -10.97 -9.48
N LYS A 20 12.93 -11.38 -9.47
CA LYS A 20 13.35 -12.64 -8.85
C LYS A 20 13.02 -12.76 -7.36
N SER A 21 13.35 -11.73 -6.59
CA SER A 21 13.23 -11.76 -5.13
C SER A 21 12.84 -10.37 -4.65
N VAL A 22 11.59 -10.26 -4.18
CA VAL A 22 11.10 -9.05 -3.53
C VAL A 22 10.71 -9.43 -2.12
N ASP A 23 11.48 -8.94 -1.16
CA ASP A 23 11.27 -9.24 0.26
C ASP A 23 10.19 -8.35 0.90
N PHE A 24 9.97 -7.15 0.36
CA PHE A 24 9.16 -6.12 1.00
C PHE A 24 8.17 -5.49 0.02
N LEU A 25 6.97 -5.21 0.52
CA LEU A 25 6.00 -4.37 -0.17
C LEU A 25 5.92 -3.00 0.49
N ALA A 26 6.32 -1.94 -0.23
CA ALA A 26 6.14 -0.58 0.27
C ALA A 26 4.72 -0.07 -0.03
N GLN A 27 4.05 0.50 0.97
CA GLN A 27 2.75 1.15 0.82
C GLN A 27 2.83 2.61 1.27
N GLY A 28 2.12 3.48 0.54
CA GLY A 28 2.03 4.91 0.84
C GLY A 28 0.97 5.27 1.89
N THR A 29 0.63 4.36 2.81
CA THR A 29 -0.35 4.57 3.87
C THR A 29 0.01 5.81 4.70
N ILE A 30 -0.95 6.70 4.94
CA ILE A 30 -0.76 7.93 5.73
C ILE A 30 -1.56 7.90 7.03
N TYR A 31 -1.26 8.81 7.96
CA TYR A 31 -1.85 8.83 9.29
C TYR A 31 -3.40 8.88 9.31
N PRO A 32 -4.09 9.62 8.40
CA PRO A 32 -5.54 9.53 8.25
C PRO A 32 -6.06 8.11 7.99
N ASP A 33 -5.36 7.32 7.16
CA ASP A 33 -5.76 5.94 6.82
C ASP A 33 -5.68 5.03 8.05
N VAL A 34 -4.63 5.22 8.87
CA VAL A 34 -4.41 4.49 10.13
C VAL A 34 -5.55 4.77 11.11
N ILE A 35 -5.93 6.03 11.30
CA ILE A 35 -7.06 6.39 12.18
C ILE A 35 -8.37 5.82 11.65
N GLU A 36 -8.61 5.89 10.34
CA GLU A 36 -9.83 5.37 9.71
C GLU A 36 -9.92 3.84 9.79
N SER A 37 -8.79 3.14 9.92
CA SER A 37 -8.72 1.69 10.12
C SER A 37 -8.87 1.27 11.59
N GLY A 38 -8.50 2.12 12.55
CA GLY A 38 -8.50 1.83 13.99
C GLY A 38 -9.84 1.98 14.70
N LEU A 39 -10.83 2.63 14.08
CA LEU A 39 -12.14 2.93 14.68
C LEU A 39 -13.22 1.83 14.45
N GLY A 40 -12.83 0.62 14.04
CA GLY A 40 -13.71 -0.55 13.94
C GLY A 40 -12.93 -1.85 13.72
N ASP A 41 -13.60 -3.00 13.51
CA ASP A 41 -13.04 -4.31 13.08
C ASP A 41 -12.28 -4.28 11.73
N SER A 42 -11.95 -3.07 11.27
CA SER A 42 -11.34 -2.73 10.00
C SER A 42 -9.83 -2.88 9.98
N ALA A 43 -9.18 -3.17 11.12
CA ALA A 43 -7.73 -3.36 11.20
C ALA A 43 -7.23 -4.54 10.34
N VAL A 44 -8.06 -5.58 10.18
CA VAL A 44 -7.77 -6.72 9.28
C VAL A 44 -8.25 -6.42 7.84
N ILE A 45 -9.22 -5.51 7.68
CA ILE A 45 -9.94 -5.28 6.42
C ILE A 45 -9.30 -4.16 5.58
N LYS A 46 -8.49 -3.26 6.17
CA LYS A 46 -7.85 -2.13 5.45
C LYS A 46 -6.35 -2.27 5.21
N SER A 47 -5.68 -3.31 5.71
CA SER A 47 -4.29 -3.62 5.31
C SER A 47 -4.15 -3.86 3.79
N HIS A 48 -5.27 -4.14 3.13
CA HIS A 48 -5.38 -4.33 1.69
C HIS A 48 -6.53 -3.45 1.19
N HIS A 49 -6.28 -2.22 0.76
CA HIS A 49 -7.37 -1.36 0.32
C HIS A 49 -8.10 -1.94 -0.91
N ASN A 50 -9.27 -2.53 -0.63
CA ASN A 50 -10.46 -2.66 -1.48
C ASN A 50 -10.40 -3.50 -2.75
N VAL A 51 -9.44 -4.41 -2.80
CA VAL A 51 -9.41 -5.52 -3.76
C VAL A 51 -8.91 -6.72 -2.99
N GLY A 52 -9.47 -7.91 -3.27
CA GLY A 52 -9.11 -9.19 -2.66
C GLY A 52 -7.63 -9.28 -2.28
N GLY A 53 -7.38 -9.83 -1.08
CA GLY A 53 -6.11 -9.81 -0.37
C GLY A 53 -4.89 -10.20 -1.20
N LEU A 54 -3.70 -10.01 -0.62
CA LEU A 54 -2.46 -10.32 -1.29
C LEU A 54 -2.50 -11.73 -1.92
N PRO A 55 -1.90 -11.90 -3.10
CA PRO A 55 -1.91 -13.17 -3.82
C PRO A 55 -1.34 -14.27 -2.94
N ASP A 56 -1.88 -15.50 -3.04
CA ASP A 56 -1.34 -16.69 -2.34
C ASP A 56 0.15 -16.97 -2.67
N PHE A 57 0.72 -16.32 -3.70
CA PHE A 57 2.08 -16.55 -4.19
C PHE A 57 3.04 -15.39 -4.01
N VAL A 58 2.60 -14.23 -3.51
CA VAL A 58 3.51 -13.12 -3.25
C VAL A 58 3.85 -13.09 -1.75
N ASP A 59 4.79 -13.94 -1.38
CA ASP A 59 5.36 -14.02 -0.03
C ASP A 59 6.28 -12.81 0.22
N PHE A 60 5.68 -11.65 0.51
CA PHE A 60 6.44 -10.55 1.12
C PHE A 60 6.72 -10.89 2.58
N LYS A 61 7.97 -10.68 3.02
CA LYS A 61 8.34 -10.83 4.43
C LYS A 61 7.63 -9.81 5.30
N GLU A 62 7.47 -8.58 4.78
CA GLU A 62 6.85 -7.48 5.51
C GLU A 62 6.29 -6.41 4.56
N ILE A 63 5.24 -5.73 5.02
CA ILE A 63 4.73 -4.49 4.43
C ILE A 63 5.39 -3.31 5.14
N ILE A 64 6.01 -2.41 4.38
CA ILE A 64 6.68 -1.22 4.89
C ILE A 64 5.84 0.02 4.56
N GLU A 65 5.42 0.75 5.59
CA GLU A 65 4.57 1.93 5.49
C GLU A 65 5.30 3.19 6.01
N PRO A 66 6.24 3.76 5.25
CA PRO A 66 7.12 4.82 5.77
C PRO A 66 6.39 6.14 6.06
N LEU A 67 5.22 6.35 5.46
CA LEU A 67 4.44 7.59 5.58
C LEU A 67 3.34 7.51 6.64
N ARG A 68 3.20 6.37 7.35
CA ARG A 68 2.05 6.06 8.23
C ARG A 68 1.82 7.04 9.38
N MET A 69 2.81 7.87 9.70
CA MET A 69 2.75 8.87 10.77
C MET A 69 2.57 10.29 10.24
N LEU A 70 2.46 10.48 8.93
CA LEU A 70 2.36 11.79 8.29
C LEU A 70 0.93 12.08 7.83
N PHE A 71 0.54 13.36 7.90
CA PHE A 71 -0.62 13.90 7.21
C PHE A 71 -0.30 14.22 5.74
N LYS A 72 -1.34 14.46 4.95
CA LYS A 72 -1.23 14.65 3.49
C LYS A 72 -0.42 15.90 3.09
N ASP A 73 -0.50 16.96 3.89
CA ASP A 73 0.31 18.17 3.73
C ASP A 73 1.78 17.91 4.07
N GLU A 74 2.07 17.16 5.13
CA GLU A 74 3.43 16.74 5.49
C GLU A 74 4.07 15.83 4.43
N VAL A 75 3.28 14.94 3.81
CA VAL A 75 3.76 14.13 2.66
C VAL A 75 4.12 15.00 1.46
N ARG A 76 3.37 16.08 1.21
CA ARG A 76 3.71 17.04 0.15
C ARG A 76 5.00 17.79 0.46
N GLU A 77 5.18 18.22 1.71
CA GLU A 77 6.42 18.89 2.13
C GLU A 77 7.63 17.94 2.02
N LEU A 78 7.49 16.69 2.47
CA LEU A 78 8.49 15.66 2.27
C LEU A 78 8.82 15.46 0.78
N GLY A 79 7.80 15.48 -0.09
CA GLY A 79 8.00 15.42 -1.54
C GLY A 79 8.89 16.55 -2.06
N ARG A 80 8.69 17.79 -1.58
CA ARG A 80 9.52 18.95 -1.94
C ARG A 80 10.95 18.81 -1.42
N GLU A 81 11.13 18.36 -0.18
CA GLU A 81 12.46 18.10 0.39
C GLU A 81 13.23 17.03 -0.39
N LEU A 82 12.51 16.04 -0.95
CA LEU A 82 13.07 15.00 -1.83
C LEU A 82 13.26 15.46 -3.29
N GLY A 83 12.89 16.70 -3.63
CA GLY A 83 13.04 17.27 -4.97
C GLY A 83 12.00 16.80 -5.99
N LEU A 84 10.85 16.29 -5.54
CA LEU A 84 9.72 16.01 -6.42
C LEU A 84 9.10 17.32 -6.92
N ALA A 85 8.65 17.33 -8.17
CA ALA A 85 7.95 18.48 -8.73
C ALA A 85 6.59 18.69 -8.04
N ASP A 86 6.20 19.96 -7.87
CA ASP A 86 4.87 20.36 -7.38
C ASP A 86 3.74 19.95 -8.35
#